data_AF-A0A954J7U5-F1
#
_entry.id   AF-A0A954J7U5-F1
#
_cell.length_a   1.000
_cell.length_b   1.000
_cell.length_c   1.000
_cell.angle_alpha   90.00
_cell.angle_beta   90.00
_cell.angle_gamma   90.00
#
_symmetry.space_group_name_H-M   'P 1'
#
loop_
_entity.id
_entity.type
_entity.pdbx_description
1 polymer ?
#
loop_
_entity_poly.entity_id
_entity_poly.type
_entity_poly.pdbx_seq_one_letter_code
_entity_poly.pdbx_strand_id
1 'polypeptide(L)' 'MFFGMYYYWILLAPLLLIIVGVILIGVYALTGNLLIDLLGVLFNRGAKLTCWHCGRETAADRKTCQHCGEELQ' A
#
# COMPACT_ATOMS: atom_id res chain seq x y z
N MET A 1 -5.30 -4.30 52.09
CA MET A 1 -5.95 -3.88 50.82
C MET A 1 -4.97 -3.49 49.71
N PHE A 2 -3.73 -3.06 50.00
CA PHE A 2 -2.75 -2.66 48.97
C PHE A 2 -2.18 -3.80 48.09
N PHE A 3 -1.99 -5.00 48.65
CA PHE A 3 -1.35 -6.13 47.94
C PHE A 3 -2.15 -6.67 46.75
N GLY A 4 -3.49 -6.70 46.84
CA GLY A 4 -4.34 -7.14 45.73
C GLY A 4 -4.27 -6.21 44.54
N MET A 5 -4.29 -4.89 44.79
CA MET A 5 -4.23 -3.86 43.75
C MET A 5 -2.91 -3.92 42.96
N TYR A 6 -1.78 -4.14 43.64
CA TYR A 6 -0.47 -4.26 43.00
C TYR A 6 -0.37 -5.49 42.08
N TYR A 7 -0.92 -6.63 42.50
CA TYR A 7 -0.94 -7.85 41.70
C TYR A 7 -1.76 -7.70 40.41
N TYR A 8 -2.93 -7.03 40.48
CA TYR A 8 -3.72 -6.71 39.30
C TYR A 8 -2.93 -5.85 38.31
N TRP A 9 -2.23 -4.81 38.78
CA TRP A 9 -1.42 -3.96 37.90
C TRP A 9 -0.28 -4.70 37.20
N ILE A 10 0.37 -5.66 37.87
CA ILE A 10 1.43 -6.49 37.26
C ILE A 10 0.90 -7.33 36.10
N LEU A 11 -0.34 -7.82 36.17
CA LEU A 11 -0.94 -8.63 35.10
C LEU A 11 -1.59 -7.76 34.00
N LEU A 12 -2.20 -6.64 34.40
CA LEU A 12 -3.02 -5.82 33.51
C LEU A 12 -2.16 -4.85 32.67
N ALA A 13 -1.04 -4.36 33.21
CA ALA A 13 -0.12 -3.50 32.49
C ALA A 13 0.53 -4.16 31.25
N PRO A 14 1.13 -5.37 31.31
CA PRO A 14 1.69 -6.01 30.12
C PRO A 14 0.60 -6.39 29.12
N LEU A 15 -0.59 -6.79 29.58
CA LEU A 15 -1.72 -7.05 28.70
C LEU A 15 -2.11 -5.81 27.89
N LEU A 16 -2.23 -4.65 28.56
CA LEU A 16 -2.51 -3.38 27.89
C LEU A 16 -1.41 -2.99 26.90
N LEU A 17 -0.14 -3.17 27.26
CA LEU A 17 0.98 -2.89 26.35
C LEU A 17 0.94 -3.76 25.10
N ILE A 18 0.61 -5.05 25.25
CA ILE A 18 0.47 -5.96 24.11
C ILE A 18 -0.70 -5.51 23.22
N ILE A 19 -1.85 -5.19 23.80
CA ILE A 19 -3.03 -4.73 23.04
C ILE A 19 -2.69 -3.46 22.26
N VAL A 20 -2.09 -2.47 22.92
CA VAL A 20 -1.67 -1.22 22.27
C VAL A 20 -0.65 -1.49 21.17
N GLY A 21 0.34 -2.36 21.41
CA GLY A 21 1.34 -2.74 20.42
C GLY A 21 0.71 -3.38 19.17
N VAL A 22 -0.22 -4.31 19.35
CA VAL A 22 -0.93 -4.96 18.23
C VAL A 22 -1.76 -3.95 17.43
N ILE A 23 -2.45 -3.03 18.11
CA ILE A 23 -3.22 -1.98 17.44
C ILE A 23 -2.30 -1.08 16.61
N LEU A 24 -1.16 -0.64 17.16
CA LEU A 24 -0.21 0.21 16.45
C LEU A 24 0.38 -0.49 15.22
N ILE A 25 0.75 -1.77 15.35
CA ILE A 25 1.23 -2.58 14.22
C ILE A 25 0.14 -2.71 13.15
N GLY A 26 -1.11 -2.98 13.54
CA GLY A 26 -2.24 -3.07 12.63
C GLY A 26 -2.48 -1.76 11.86
N VAL A 27 -2.48 -0.62 12.55
CA VAL A 27 -2.61 0.70 11.93
C VAL A 27 -1.46 0.97 10.97
N TYR A 28 -0.22 0.66 11.37
CA TYR A 28 0.96 0.85 10.51
C TYR A 28 0.89 -0.02 9.25
N ALA A 29 0.52 -1.29 9.38
CA ALA A 29 0.37 -2.21 8.25
C ALA A 29 -0.75 -1.77 7.30
N LEU A 30 -1.90 -1.35 7.83
CA LEU A 30 -3.03 -0.86 7.02
C LEU A 30 -2.68 0.44 6.30
N THR A 31 -2.03 1.39 6.97
CA THR A 31 -1.64 2.67 6.38
C THR A 31 -0.53 2.50 5.35
N GLY A 32 0.46 1.65 5.64
CA GLY A 32 1.58 1.37 4.75
C GLY A 32 1.15 0.69 3.45
N ASN A 33 0.25 -0.29 3.51
CA ASN A 33 -0.28 -0.95 2.32
C ASN A 33 -1.01 0.03 1.39
N LEU A 34 -1.80 0.94 1.96
CA LEU A 34 -2.52 1.93 1.18
C LEU A 34 -1.59 2.90 0.45
N LEU A 35 -0.47 3.28 1.09
CA LEU A 35 0.55 4.13 0.47
C LEU A 35 1.30 3.41 -0.67
N ILE A 36 1.64 2.14 -0.47
CA ILE A 36 2.34 1.33 -1.48
C ILE A 36 1.45 1.10 -2.70
N ASP A 37 0.16 0.80 -2.51
CA ASP A 37 -0.80 0.68 -3.61
C ASP A 37 -0.93 1.99 -4.40
N LEU A 38 -0.97 3.13 -3.69
CA LEU A 38 -1.02 4.44 -4.35
C LEU A 38 0.24 4.72 -5.18
N LEU A 39 1.41 4.39 -4.63
CA LEU A 39 2.69 4.52 -5.33
C LEU A 39 2.77 3.59 -6.55
N GLY A 40 2.27 2.36 -6.43
CA GLY A 40 2.22 1.39 -7.53
C GLY A 40 1.35 1.90 -8.69
N VAL A 41 0.18 2.45 -8.39
CA VAL A 41 -0.70 3.06 -9.42
C VAL A 41 -0.05 4.29 -10.05
N LEU A 42 0.61 5.15 -9.26
CA LEU A 42 1.27 6.35 -9.78
C LEU A 42 2.47 5.99 -10.69
N PHE A 43 3.28 5.02 -10.28
CA PHE A 43 4.45 4.58 -11.02
C PHE A 43 4.07 3.86 -12.32
N ASN A 44 3.05 3.01 -12.29
CA ASN A 44 2.62 2.25 -13.48
C ASN A 44 1.93 3.14 -14.54
N ARG A 45 1.26 4.22 -14.13
CA ARG A 45 0.67 5.21 -15.07
C ARG A 45 1.70 6.02 -15.87
N GLY A 46 2.96 6.04 -15.44
CA GLY A 46 4.03 6.79 -16.10
C GLY A 46 4.71 6.07 -17.26
N ALA A 47 4.48 4.76 -17.44
CA ALA A 47 5.08 4.01 -18.52
C ALA A 47 4.48 4.47 -19.86
N LYS A 48 5.30 5.20 -20.64
CA LYS A 48 5.02 5.49 -22.04
C LYS A 48 5.80 4.51 -22.88
N LEU A 49 5.17 3.97 -23.90
CA LEU A 49 5.82 3.12 -24.89
C LEU A 49 5.62 3.70 -26.27
N THR A 50 6.67 3.57 -27.08
CA THR A 50 6.67 4.03 -28.45
C THR A 50 5.99 2.98 -29.30
N CYS A 51 4.93 3.36 -30.00
CA CYS A 51 4.23 2.45 -30.90
C CYS A 51 5.17 2.01 -32.02
N TRP A 52 5.35 0.70 -32.21
CA TRP A 52 6.19 0.14 -33.29
C TRP A 52 5.66 0.46 -34.69
N HIS A 53 4.36 0.66 -34.83
CA HIS A 53 3.73 0.94 -36.12
C HIS A 53 3.80 2.42 -36.52
N CYS A 54 3.45 3.34 -35.62
CA CYS A 54 3.38 4.77 -35.93
C CYS A 54 4.54 5.61 -35.36
N GLY A 55 5.40 5.01 -34.54
CA GLY A 55 6.56 5.68 -33.94
C GLY A 55 6.22 6.75 -32.88
N ARG A 56 4.94 6.93 -32.53
CA ARG A 56 4.52 7.93 -31.54
C ARG A 56 4.47 7.34 -30.14
N GLU A 57 4.73 8.19 -29.14
CA GLU A 57 4.55 7.85 -27.73
C GLU A 57 3.07 7.63 -27.42
N THR A 58 2.76 6.51 -26.77
CA THR A 58 1.41 6.21 -26.26
C THR A 58 1.50 5.60 -24.88
N ALA A 59 0.42 5.69 -24.11
CA ALA A 59 0.37 5.13 -22.77
C ALA A 59 0.49 3.60 -22.81
N ALA A 60 1.34 3.03 -21.95
CA ALA A 60 1.53 1.58 -21.82
C ALA A 60 0.34 0.85 -21.19
N ASP A 61 -0.61 1.58 -20.60
CA ASP A 61 -1.78 0.98 -19.96
C ASP A 61 -2.83 0.44 -20.95
N ARG A 62 -2.57 0.56 -22.26
CA ARG A 62 -3.52 0.24 -23.33
C ARG A 62 -2.96 -0.81 -24.26
N LYS A 63 -3.84 -1.71 -24.69
CA LYS A 63 -3.54 -2.70 -25.74
C LYS A 63 -3.47 -2.08 -27.14
N THR A 64 -3.97 -0.85 -27.33
CA THR A 64 -4.05 -0.20 -28.63
C THR A 64 -3.50 1.22 -28.60
N CYS A 65 -2.82 1.60 -29.67
CA CYS A 65 -2.26 2.93 -29.83
C CYS A 65 -3.37 3.98 -30.02
N GLN A 66 -3.29 5.09 -29.30
CA GLN A 66 -4.25 6.20 -29.45
C GLN A 66 -4.14 6.93 -30.80
N HIS A 67 -3.03 6.75 -31.52
CA HIS A 67 -2.75 7.47 -32.75
C HIS A 67 -3.11 6.67 -34.01
N CYS A 68 -2.70 5.40 -34.08
CA CYS A 68 -2.98 4.54 -35.24
C CYS A 68 -4.07 3.49 -35.00
N GLY A 69 -4.47 3.24 -33.75
CA GLY A 69 -5.46 2.22 -33.41
C GLY A 69 -4.96 0.77 -33.49
N GLU A 70 -3.71 0.55 -33.93
CA GLU A 70 -3.09 -0.78 -33.95
C GLU A 70 -2.71 -1.26 -32.55
N GLU A 71 -2.53 -2.58 -32.43
CA GLU A 71 -2.14 -3.21 -31.19
C GLU A 71 -0.71 -2.82 -30.76
N LEU A 72 -0.57 -2.50 -29.48
CA LEU A 72 0.70 -2.32 -28.81
C LEU A 72 1.08 -3.69 -28.24
N GLN A 73 1.96 -4.39 -28.94
CA GLN A 73 2.52 -5.67 -28.48
C GLN A 73 3.20 -5.54 -27.12
#